data_AF-A0A933A118-F1
#
_entry.id   AF-A0A933A118-F1
#
_cell.length_a   1.000
_cell.length_b   1.000
_cell.length_c   1.000
_cell.angle_alpha   90.00
_cell.angle_beta   90.00
_cell.angle_gamma   90.00
#
_symmetry.space_group_name_H-M   'P 1'
#
loop_
_entity.id
_entity.type
_entity.pdbx_description
1 polymer ?
#
loop_
_entity_poly.entity_id
_entity_poly.type
_entity_poly.pdbx_seq_one_letter_code
_entity_poly.pdbx_strand_id
1 'polypeptide(L)'
;MHPGFAITPQNMGPVAEICIRLQGVPLAIELAAARVKAFPPADIARRLEDQLTLLAGGPRNLPERHQTMCAAIAWSYELLCPAEQALFRRLTVLTGGCSLKAAEAVCADAGMRVLEGLASLVDKSLLAQGGQAGNTARFVMLESIREFGAGQLAAHGETERSRDGHTRYFAGLAGEAEAGMGTDEETHWAARLGHERDNLQAALEWSLQRDDVATGMCLATPIGMVNRFPLAASRMARRQAKTAGGSERAATPYIRTEKLTRPMLIPSRTPARRARSR
;
A
#
# COMPACT_ATOMS: atom_id res chain seq x y z
N MET A 1 4.42 -15.68 -0.91
CA MET A 1 5.06 -16.88 -1.54
C MET A 1 4.08 -18.05 -1.49
N HIS A 2 3.89 -18.76 -2.60
CA HIS A 2 3.09 -19.99 -2.63
C HIS A 2 3.97 -21.18 -2.18
N PRO A 3 3.64 -21.88 -1.08
CA PRO A 3 4.49 -22.95 -0.53
C PRO A 3 4.59 -24.23 -1.40
N GLY A 4 3.94 -24.26 -2.57
CA GLY A 4 3.96 -25.40 -3.50
C GLY A 4 4.57 -25.10 -4.86
N PHE A 5 5.03 -23.86 -5.11
CA PHE A 5 5.68 -23.53 -6.37
C PHE A 5 7.17 -23.85 -6.31
N ALA A 6 7.63 -24.72 -7.21
CA ALA A 6 9.04 -25.03 -7.41
C ALA A 6 9.47 -24.64 -8.83
N ILE A 7 10.69 -24.12 -8.95
CA ILE A 7 11.30 -23.87 -10.26
C ILE A 7 11.76 -25.22 -10.82
N THR A 8 11.28 -25.56 -12.02
CA THR A 8 11.62 -26.77 -12.76
C THR A 8 12.27 -26.39 -14.09
N PRO A 9 12.99 -27.31 -14.76
CA PRO A 9 13.55 -27.04 -16.10
C PRO A 9 12.50 -26.56 -17.11
N GLN A 10 11.25 -27.00 -16.98
CA GLN A 10 10.15 -26.65 -17.88
C GLN A 10 9.60 -25.24 -17.64
N ASN A 11 9.67 -24.71 -16.41
CA ASN A 11 9.14 -23.38 -16.10
C ASN A 11 10.25 -22.30 -15.94
N MET A 12 11.52 -22.69 -15.92
CA MET A 12 12.65 -21.79 -15.73
C MET A 12 12.73 -20.71 -16.82
N GLY A 13 12.52 -21.08 -18.10
CA GLY A 13 12.51 -20.14 -19.22
C GLY A 13 11.43 -19.05 -19.04
N PRO A 14 10.15 -19.43 -18.92
CA PRO A 14 9.08 -18.47 -18.66
C PRO A 14 9.25 -17.63 -17.38
N VAL A 15 9.79 -18.20 -16.29
CA VAL A 15 10.08 -17.45 -15.06
C VAL A 15 11.16 -16.39 -15.29
N ALA A 16 12.22 -16.72 -16.03
CA ALA A 16 13.25 -15.76 -16.40
C ALA A 16 12.68 -14.64 -17.29
N GLU A 17 11.82 -14.99 -18.24
CA GLU A 17 11.14 -14.06 -19.14
C GLU A 17 10.27 -13.05 -18.36
N ILE A 18 9.51 -13.52 -17.37
CA ILE A 18 8.76 -12.65 -16.45
C ILE A 18 9.71 -11.67 -15.74
N CYS A 19 10.79 -12.16 -15.13
CA CYS A 19 11.74 -11.30 -14.41
C CYS A 19 12.39 -10.24 -15.31
N ILE A 20 12.72 -10.60 -16.56
CA ILE A 20 13.28 -9.68 -17.57
C ILE A 20 12.25 -8.62 -17.95
N ARG A 21 11.01 -9.01 -18.30
CA ARG A 21 9.94 -8.08 -18.67
C ARG A 21 9.59 -7.11 -17.53
N LEU A 22 9.66 -7.60 -16.29
CA LEU A 22 9.42 -6.80 -15.10
C LEU A 22 10.63 -5.97 -14.66
N GLN A 23 11.75 -6.06 -15.37
CA GLN A 23 12.99 -5.29 -15.14
C GLN A 23 13.53 -5.38 -13.70
N GLY A 24 13.23 -6.48 -13.00
CA GLY A 24 13.59 -6.63 -11.59
C GLY A 24 12.80 -5.72 -10.62
N VAL A 25 11.72 -5.05 -11.04
CA VAL A 25 10.89 -4.20 -10.16
C VAL A 25 10.22 -5.08 -9.10
N PRO A 26 10.56 -4.93 -7.80
CA PRO A 26 10.13 -5.88 -6.77
C PRO A 26 8.61 -6.05 -6.66
N LEU A 27 7.86 -4.94 -6.60
CA LEU A 27 6.40 -4.97 -6.51
C LEU A 27 5.77 -5.63 -7.74
N ALA A 28 6.28 -5.36 -8.94
CA ALA A 28 5.75 -5.95 -10.15
C ALA A 28 5.97 -7.48 -10.14
N ILE A 29 7.12 -7.94 -9.64
CA ILE A 29 7.42 -9.35 -9.44
C ILE A 29 6.49 -9.97 -8.40
N GLU A 30 6.21 -9.28 -7.29
CA GLU A 30 5.25 -9.74 -6.28
C GLU A 30 3.85 -9.93 -6.86
N LEU A 31 3.36 -8.94 -7.61
CA LEU A 31 2.06 -9.01 -8.28
C LEU A 31 1.99 -10.15 -9.29
N ALA A 32 3.04 -10.38 -10.07
CA ALA A 32 3.11 -11.52 -11.00
C ALA A 32 3.20 -12.86 -10.26
N ALA A 33 4.00 -12.94 -9.19
CA ALA A 33 4.16 -14.15 -8.40
C ALA A 33 2.85 -14.57 -7.70
N ALA A 34 2.01 -13.61 -7.30
CA ALA A 34 0.69 -13.89 -6.76
C ALA A 34 -0.22 -14.64 -7.77
N ARG A 35 0.04 -14.52 -9.08
CA ARG A 35 -0.75 -15.15 -10.16
C ARG A 35 -0.36 -16.58 -10.47
N VAL A 36 0.78 -17.05 -9.98
CA VAL A 36 1.28 -18.42 -10.24
C VAL A 36 0.34 -19.51 -9.70
N LYS A 37 -0.53 -19.16 -8.74
CA LYS A 37 -1.63 -20.03 -8.26
C LYS A 37 -2.67 -20.33 -9.34
N ALA A 38 -2.93 -19.37 -10.22
CA ALA A 38 -4.03 -19.39 -11.18
C ALA A 38 -3.56 -19.60 -12.62
N PHE A 39 -2.32 -19.24 -12.94
CA PHE A 39 -1.79 -19.27 -14.29
C PHE A 39 -0.39 -19.90 -14.34
N PRO A 40 -0.12 -20.77 -15.33
CA PRO A 40 1.23 -21.20 -15.64
C PRO A 40 2.17 -20.01 -15.93
N PRO A 41 3.46 -20.09 -15.59
CA PRO A 41 4.41 -19.01 -15.85
C PRO A 41 4.46 -18.53 -17.31
N ALA A 42 4.27 -19.43 -18.30
CA ALA A 42 4.22 -19.04 -19.71
C ALA A 42 3.03 -18.11 -20.03
N ASP A 43 1.86 -18.37 -19.43
CA ASP A 43 0.67 -17.52 -19.62
C ASP A 43 0.83 -16.16 -18.94
N ILE A 44 1.48 -16.13 -17.78
CA ILE A 44 1.82 -14.88 -17.08
C ILE A 44 2.77 -14.05 -17.96
N ALA A 45 3.81 -14.67 -18.52
CA ALA A 45 4.79 -14.01 -19.37
C ALA A 45 4.13 -13.35 -20.59
N ARG A 46 3.25 -14.09 -21.28
CA ARG A 46 2.51 -13.58 -22.46
C ARG A 46 1.56 -12.43 -22.10
N ARG A 47 0.79 -12.56 -21.02
CA ARG A 47 -0.16 -11.52 -20.62
C ARG A 47 0.52 -10.23 -20.16
N LEU A 48 1.68 -10.33 -19.52
CA LEU A 48 2.50 -9.15 -19.19
C LEU A 48 2.98 -8.43 -20.45
N GLU A 49 3.33 -9.14 -21.51
CA GLU A 49 3.74 -8.55 -22.80
C GLU A 49 2.60 -7.76 -23.45
N ASP A 50 1.39 -8.32 -23.48
CA ASP A 50 0.20 -7.66 -24.00
C ASP A 50 -0.03 -6.31 -23.27
N GLN A 51 0.08 -6.32 -21.94
CA GLN A 51 -0.16 -5.15 -21.08
C GLN A 51 0.91 -4.07 -21.19
N LEU A 52 2.19 -4.48 -21.27
CA LEU A 52 3.29 -3.55 -21.52
C LEU A 52 3.16 -2.89 -22.89
N THR A 53 2.69 -3.63 -23.89
CA THR A 53 2.46 -3.10 -25.25
C THR A 53 1.29 -2.12 -25.28
N LEU A 54 0.20 -2.41 -24.56
CA LEU A 54 -0.93 -1.49 -24.39
C LEU A 54 -0.49 -0.15 -23.76
N LEU A 55 0.37 -0.20 -22.74
CA LEU A 55 0.88 1.02 -22.08
C LEU A 55 1.97 1.75 -22.87
N ALA A 56 2.75 1.05 -23.69
CA ALA A 56 3.72 1.66 -24.59
C ALA A 56 3.05 2.55 -25.68
N GLY A 57 1.75 2.35 -25.93
CA GLY A 57 0.91 3.24 -26.74
C GLY A 57 0.38 4.49 -26.01
N GLY A 58 0.55 4.58 -24.67
CA GLY A 58 0.11 5.69 -23.83
C GLY A 58 1.11 6.85 -23.73
N PRO A 59 0.85 7.86 -22.87
CA PRO A 59 1.74 9.02 -22.71
C PRO A 59 3.15 8.59 -22.27
N ARG A 60 4.10 8.68 -23.20
CA ARG A 60 5.51 8.23 -23.11
C ARG A 60 6.38 8.94 -22.06
N ASN A 61 5.77 9.66 -21.13
CA ASN A 61 6.46 10.61 -20.24
C ASN A 61 6.89 10.00 -18.90
N LEU A 62 6.61 8.72 -18.62
CA LEU A 62 7.08 8.05 -17.41
C LEU A 62 8.38 7.29 -17.63
N PRO A 63 9.29 7.21 -16.63
CA PRO A 63 10.42 6.30 -16.67
C PRO A 63 9.96 4.85 -16.88
N GLU A 64 10.72 4.08 -17.65
CA GLU A 64 10.39 2.70 -18.07
C GLU A 64 9.96 1.80 -16.89
N ARG A 65 10.68 1.87 -15.77
CA ARG A 65 10.35 1.12 -14.54
C ARG A 65 8.98 1.47 -13.94
N HIS A 66 8.55 2.73 -14.03
CA HIS A 66 7.22 3.13 -13.58
C HIS A 66 6.14 2.59 -14.53
N GLN A 67 6.39 2.59 -15.84
CA GLN A 67 5.46 2.00 -16.81
C GLN A 67 5.26 0.50 -16.55
N THR A 68 6.36 -0.24 -16.30
CA THR A 68 6.30 -1.66 -15.94
C THR A 68 5.51 -1.92 -14.66
N MET A 69 5.71 -1.09 -13.62
CA MET A 69 4.94 -1.18 -12.39
C MET A 69 3.44 -0.92 -12.63
N CYS A 70 3.10 0.16 -13.35
CA CYS A 70 1.72 0.48 -13.70
C CYS A 70 1.07 -0.64 -14.53
N ALA A 71 1.81 -1.28 -15.45
CA ALA A 71 1.34 -2.42 -16.23
C ALA A 71 0.98 -3.62 -15.36
N ALA A 72 1.85 -3.98 -14.42
CA ALA A 72 1.60 -5.09 -13.50
C ALA A 72 0.39 -4.82 -12.60
N ILE A 73 0.20 -3.57 -12.17
CA ILE A 73 -0.97 -3.15 -11.38
C ILE A 73 -2.25 -3.18 -12.24
N ALA A 74 -2.21 -2.61 -13.45
CA ALA A 74 -3.34 -2.57 -14.37
C ALA A 74 -3.84 -3.97 -14.70
N TRP A 75 -2.92 -4.87 -15.06
CA TRP A 75 -3.27 -6.28 -15.28
C TRP A 75 -3.85 -6.93 -14.02
N SER A 76 -3.27 -6.65 -12.86
CA SER A 76 -3.76 -7.17 -11.59
C SER A 76 -5.18 -6.71 -11.25
N TYR A 77 -5.52 -5.48 -11.64
CA TYR A 77 -6.84 -4.87 -11.49
C TYR A 77 -7.86 -5.45 -12.48
N GLU A 78 -7.48 -5.67 -13.74
CA GLU A 78 -8.35 -6.27 -14.75
C GLU A 78 -8.77 -7.71 -14.41
N LEU A 79 -7.95 -8.43 -13.65
CA LEU A 79 -8.25 -9.78 -13.15
C LEU A 79 -9.21 -9.80 -11.95
N LEU A 80 -9.58 -8.64 -11.40
CA LEU A 80 -10.56 -8.54 -10.34
C LEU A 80 -11.97 -8.67 -10.91
N CYS A 81 -12.87 -9.29 -10.15
CA CYS A 81 -14.29 -9.24 -10.52
C CYS A 81 -14.85 -7.81 -10.32
N PRO A 82 -16.00 -7.46 -10.92
CA PRO A 82 -16.52 -6.09 -10.84
C PRO A 82 -16.71 -5.55 -9.41
N ALA A 83 -17.13 -6.40 -8.47
CA ALA A 83 -17.29 -6.02 -7.06
C ALA A 83 -15.93 -5.74 -6.38
N GLU A 84 -14.92 -6.56 -6.66
CA GLU A 84 -13.56 -6.34 -6.16
C GLU A 84 -12.93 -5.08 -6.76
N GLN A 85 -13.18 -4.78 -8.03
CA GLN A 85 -12.73 -3.55 -8.68
C GLN A 85 -13.34 -2.31 -8.00
N ALA A 86 -14.65 -2.35 -7.70
CA ALA A 86 -15.32 -1.27 -6.98
C ALA A 86 -14.73 -1.08 -5.58
N LEU A 87 -14.54 -2.18 -4.82
CA LEU A 87 -13.90 -2.15 -3.52
C LEU A 87 -12.48 -1.56 -3.60
N PHE A 88 -11.66 -2.06 -4.53
CA PHE A 88 -10.28 -1.59 -4.75
C PHE A 88 -10.21 -0.09 -5.01
N ARG A 89 -11.05 0.43 -5.92
CA ARG A 89 -11.10 1.87 -6.22
C ARG A 89 -11.46 2.68 -4.98
N ARG A 90 -12.50 2.27 -4.25
CA ARG A 90 -13.01 3.01 -3.08
C ARG A 90 -12.05 3.01 -1.91
N LEU A 91 -11.32 1.92 -1.68
CA LEU A 91 -10.29 1.85 -0.65
C LEU A 91 -9.18 2.90 -0.85
N THR A 92 -8.99 3.45 -2.05
CA THR A 92 -7.92 4.43 -2.31
C THR A 92 -8.08 5.76 -1.58
N VAL A 93 -9.28 6.09 -1.11
CA VAL A 93 -9.50 7.29 -0.27
C VAL A 93 -8.97 7.10 1.15
N LEU A 94 -8.74 5.86 1.60
CA LEU A 94 -8.17 5.55 2.91
C LEU A 94 -6.64 5.63 2.83
N THR A 95 -6.07 6.62 3.52
CA THR A 95 -4.66 6.96 3.49
C THR A 95 -3.94 6.38 4.71
N GLY A 96 -2.71 5.88 4.55
CA GLY A 96 -1.96 5.26 5.66
C GLY A 96 -2.53 3.92 6.17
N GLY A 97 -3.47 3.34 5.42
CA GLY A 97 -4.15 2.09 5.73
C GLY A 97 -5.52 2.29 6.39
N CYS A 98 -6.18 1.18 6.71
CA CYS A 98 -7.51 1.20 7.31
C CYS A 98 -7.77 -0.01 8.21
N SER A 99 -8.71 0.18 9.13
CA SER A 99 -9.39 -0.93 9.83
C SER A 99 -10.54 -1.47 8.97
N LEU A 100 -11.03 -2.67 9.32
CA LEU A 100 -12.25 -3.23 8.70
C LEU A 100 -13.44 -2.27 8.81
N LYS A 101 -13.65 -1.66 9.99
CA LYS A 101 -14.75 -0.71 10.22
C LYS A 101 -14.70 0.50 9.27
N ALA A 102 -13.50 1.06 9.05
CA ALA A 102 -13.32 2.18 8.13
C ALA A 102 -13.58 1.74 6.67
N ALA A 103 -13.09 0.56 6.28
CA ALA A 103 -13.36 0.00 4.96
C ALA A 103 -14.86 -0.26 4.74
N GLU A 104 -15.56 -0.79 5.74
CA GLU A 104 -17.01 -1.03 5.71
C GLU A 104 -17.80 0.26 5.54
N ALA A 105 -17.44 1.32 6.27
CA ALA A 105 -18.10 2.61 6.16
C ALA A 105 -17.94 3.25 4.77
N VAL A 106 -16.76 3.09 4.13
CA VAL A 106 -16.46 3.69 2.82
C VAL A 106 -16.94 2.83 1.65
N CYS A 107 -17.03 1.51 1.83
CA CYS A 107 -17.25 0.55 0.74
C CYS A 107 -18.53 -0.29 0.90
N ALA A 108 -19.47 0.12 1.74
CA ALA A 108 -20.71 -0.62 2.05
C ALA A 108 -21.50 -1.05 0.79
N ASP A 109 -21.42 -0.27 -0.27
CA ASP A 109 -22.14 -0.43 -1.53
C ASP A 109 -21.26 -1.01 -2.66
N ALA A 110 -20.15 -1.68 -2.35
CA ALA A 110 -19.24 -2.26 -3.34
C ALA A 110 -19.77 -3.56 -3.98
N GLY A 111 -20.95 -4.03 -3.59
CA GLY A 111 -21.59 -5.23 -4.16
C GLY A 111 -21.01 -6.55 -3.68
N MET A 112 -20.17 -6.53 -2.65
CA MET A 112 -19.65 -7.73 -1.96
C MET A 112 -19.44 -7.45 -0.47
N ARG A 113 -19.28 -8.51 0.32
CA ARG A 113 -18.91 -8.38 1.73
C ARG A 113 -17.48 -7.84 1.83
N VAL A 114 -17.31 -6.70 2.49
CA VAL A 114 -16.02 -5.98 2.57
C VAL A 114 -14.91 -6.85 3.14
N LEU A 115 -15.20 -7.66 4.17
CA LEU A 115 -14.22 -8.59 4.74
C LEU A 115 -13.69 -9.61 3.71
N GLU A 116 -14.57 -10.20 2.89
CA GLU A 116 -14.19 -11.16 1.85
C GLU A 116 -13.37 -10.48 0.76
N GLY A 117 -13.75 -9.27 0.38
CA GLY A 117 -13.01 -8.48 -0.59
C GLY A 117 -11.63 -8.06 -0.10
N LEU A 118 -11.50 -7.63 1.16
CA LEU A 118 -10.20 -7.33 1.77
C LEU A 118 -9.29 -8.55 1.80
N ALA A 119 -9.82 -9.73 2.20
CA ALA A 119 -9.07 -10.98 2.18
C ALA A 119 -8.60 -11.33 0.76
N SER A 120 -9.50 -11.23 -0.22
CA SER A 120 -9.17 -11.50 -1.63
C SER A 120 -8.11 -10.54 -2.18
N LEU A 121 -8.19 -9.25 -1.87
CA LEU A 121 -7.19 -8.25 -2.28
C LEU A 121 -5.83 -8.48 -1.61
N VAL A 122 -5.80 -8.96 -0.37
CA VAL A 122 -4.57 -9.40 0.30
C VAL A 122 -3.96 -10.62 -0.40
N ASP A 123 -4.78 -11.63 -0.71
CA ASP A 123 -4.33 -12.84 -1.42
C ASP A 123 -3.78 -12.54 -2.82
N LYS A 124 -4.30 -11.48 -3.46
CA LYS A 124 -3.87 -10.98 -4.77
C LYS A 124 -2.74 -9.94 -4.69
N SER A 125 -2.19 -9.69 -3.49
CA SER A 125 -1.10 -8.74 -3.24
C SER A 125 -1.41 -7.29 -3.65
N LEU A 126 -2.69 -6.92 -3.69
CA LEU A 126 -3.16 -5.55 -3.88
C LEU A 126 -3.35 -4.80 -2.55
N LEU A 127 -3.40 -5.54 -1.45
CA LEU A 127 -3.32 -5.05 -0.08
C LEU A 127 -2.29 -5.87 0.71
N ALA A 128 -1.75 -5.27 1.77
CA ALA A 128 -0.93 -5.94 2.75
C ALA A 128 -1.60 -5.87 4.14
N GLN A 129 -1.41 -6.89 4.98
CA GLN A 129 -1.76 -6.80 6.39
C GLN A 129 -0.67 -6.00 7.12
N GLY A 130 -1.00 -4.77 7.50
CA GLY A 130 -0.11 -3.80 8.15
C GLY A 130 0.09 -4.01 9.66
N GLY A 131 -0.09 -5.25 10.14
CA GLY A 131 -0.08 -5.59 11.56
C GLY A 131 -1.40 -5.25 12.28
N GLN A 132 -1.32 -5.09 13.60
CA GLN A 132 -2.46 -4.81 14.47
C GLN A 132 -2.31 -3.44 15.13
N ALA A 133 -3.42 -2.70 15.24
CA ALA A 133 -3.58 -1.52 16.08
C ALA A 133 -4.48 -1.91 17.26
N GLY A 134 -3.86 -2.21 18.41
CA GLY A 134 -4.56 -2.89 19.49
C GLY A 134 -5.04 -4.28 19.04
N ASN A 135 -6.35 -4.55 19.13
CA ASN A 135 -6.95 -5.82 18.69
C ASN A 135 -7.55 -5.77 17.27
N THR A 136 -7.22 -4.74 16.48
CA THR A 136 -7.81 -4.53 15.15
C THR A 136 -6.76 -4.77 14.06
N ALA A 137 -7.06 -5.67 13.12
CA ALA A 137 -6.23 -5.88 11.93
C ALA A 137 -6.23 -4.62 11.06
N ARG A 138 -5.05 -4.23 10.56
CA ARG A 138 -4.90 -3.12 9.61
C ARG A 138 -4.59 -3.63 8.21
N PHE A 139 -5.22 -3.01 7.23
CA PHE A 139 -4.97 -3.25 5.81
C PHE A 139 -4.30 -2.03 5.21
N VAL A 140 -3.23 -2.22 4.47
CA VAL A 140 -2.43 -1.15 3.87
C VAL A 140 -2.35 -1.38 2.37
N MET A 141 -2.67 -0.34 1.61
CA MET A 141 -2.43 -0.30 0.18
C MET A 141 -1.10 0.39 -0.07
N LEU A 142 -0.22 -0.21 -0.88
CA LEU A 142 1.03 0.44 -1.27
C LEU A 142 0.72 1.70 -2.08
N GLU A 143 1.54 2.74 -1.92
CA GLU A 143 1.27 4.05 -2.51
C GLU A 143 1.08 4.00 -4.02
N SER A 144 1.93 3.27 -4.75
CA SER A 144 1.81 3.11 -6.20
C SER A 144 0.51 2.41 -6.63
N ILE A 145 0.04 1.43 -5.85
CA ILE A 145 -1.24 0.74 -6.09
C ILE A 145 -2.41 1.70 -5.82
N ARG A 146 -2.29 2.50 -4.76
CA ARG A 146 -3.27 3.52 -4.38
C ARG A 146 -3.38 4.62 -5.43
N GLU A 147 -2.27 5.13 -5.94
CA GLU A 147 -2.23 6.13 -7.01
C GLU A 147 -2.94 5.61 -8.28
N PHE A 148 -2.63 4.39 -8.71
CA PHE A 148 -3.33 3.75 -9.82
C PHE A 148 -4.84 3.63 -9.55
N GLY A 149 -5.23 3.12 -8.38
CA GLY A 149 -6.63 2.94 -8.02
C GLY A 149 -7.40 4.26 -7.88
N ALA A 150 -6.74 5.34 -7.45
CA ALA A 150 -7.32 6.68 -7.39
C ALA A 150 -7.59 7.22 -8.80
N GLY A 151 -6.71 6.95 -9.77
CA GLY A 151 -6.95 7.22 -11.18
C GLY A 151 -8.18 6.48 -11.70
N GLN A 152 -8.31 5.19 -11.36
CA GLN A 152 -9.49 4.39 -11.71
C GLN A 152 -10.77 4.90 -11.03
N LEU A 153 -10.70 5.31 -9.75
CA LEU A 153 -11.83 5.90 -9.01
C LEU A 153 -12.35 7.16 -9.71
N ALA A 154 -11.45 8.03 -10.15
CA ALA A 154 -11.78 9.24 -10.91
C ALA A 154 -12.38 8.90 -12.28
N ALA A 155 -11.80 7.94 -13.01
CA ALA A 155 -12.31 7.51 -14.31
C ALA A 155 -13.75 6.93 -14.24
N HIS A 156 -14.17 6.43 -13.08
CA HIS A 156 -15.53 5.92 -12.84
C HIS A 156 -16.46 6.96 -12.19
N GLY A 157 -16.00 8.20 -11.96
CA GLY A 157 -16.81 9.26 -11.36
C GLY A 157 -17.16 9.03 -9.89
N GLU A 158 -16.38 8.22 -9.17
CA GLU A 158 -16.69 7.81 -7.79
C GLU A 158 -15.98 8.67 -6.72
N THR A 159 -15.09 9.58 -7.13
CA THR A 159 -14.21 10.35 -6.23
C THR A 159 -14.97 11.10 -5.14
N GLU A 160 -15.97 11.91 -5.49
CA GLU A 160 -16.68 12.74 -4.53
C GLU A 160 -17.44 11.88 -3.51
N ARG A 161 -18.26 10.92 -3.99
CA ARG A 161 -19.04 10.02 -3.12
C ARG A 161 -18.14 9.29 -2.13
N SER A 162 -17.00 8.76 -2.58
CA SER A 162 -16.08 8.02 -1.71
C SER A 162 -15.38 8.91 -0.70
N ARG A 163 -14.94 10.11 -1.09
CA ARG A 163 -14.30 11.06 -0.17
C ARG A 163 -15.29 11.66 0.84
N ASP A 164 -16.54 11.87 0.44
CA ASP A 164 -17.62 12.30 1.35
C ASP A 164 -17.94 11.21 2.38
N GLY A 165 -18.01 9.95 1.94
CA GLY A 165 -18.19 8.79 2.82
C GLY A 165 -17.06 8.65 3.84
N HIS A 166 -15.82 8.75 3.37
CA HIS A 166 -14.62 8.76 4.21
C HIS A 166 -14.65 9.90 5.23
N THR A 167 -14.89 11.13 4.78
CA THR A 167 -14.90 12.31 5.64
C THR A 167 -15.97 12.21 6.72
N ARG A 168 -17.19 11.77 6.36
CA ARG A 168 -18.27 11.55 7.32
C ARG A 168 -17.90 10.53 8.40
N TYR A 169 -17.26 9.43 8.01
CA TYR A 169 -16.81 8.41 8.96
C TYR A 169 -15.76 8.98 9.94
N PHE A 170 -14.74 9.68 9.43
CA PHE A 170 -13.68 10.23 10.26
C PHE A 170 -14.13 11.42 11.12
N ALA A 171 -15.13 12.18 10.68
CA ALA A 171 -15.78 13.21 11.50
C ALA A 171 -16.58 12.57 12.66
N GLY A 172 -17.31 11.49 12.40
CA GLY A 172 -17.96 10.71 13.46
C GLY A 172 -16.96 10.15 14.47
N LEU A 173 -15.86 9.58 13.97
CA LEU A 173 -14.77 9.08 14.81
C LEU A 173 -14.15 10.18 15.69
N ALA A 174 -13.96 11.38 15.13
CA ALA A 174 -13.47 12.54 15.85
C ALA A 174 -14.42 12.95 16.98
N GLY A 175 -15.73 12.98 16.71
CA GLY A 175 -16.75 13.27 17.73
C GLY A 175 -16.82 12.23 18.85
N GLU A 176 -16.71 10.93 18.53
CA GLU A 176 -16.61 9.88 19.55
C GLU A 176 -15.36 10.07 20.43
N ALA A 177 -14.23 10.39 19.81
CA ALA A 177 -12.98 10.62 20.53
C ALA A 177 -13.06 11.84 21.45
N GLU A 178 -13.67 12.94 20.98
CA GLU A 178 -13.87 14.15 21.78
C GLU A 178 -14.68 13.86 23.05
N ALA A 179 -15.74 13.05 22.97
CA ALA A 179 -16.54 12.64 24.12
C ALA A 179 -15.76 11.77 25.13
N GLY A 180 -14.78 11.00 24.65
CA GLY A 180 -13.90 10.18 25.49
C GLY A 180 -12.71 10.93 26.09
N MET A 181 -12.44 12.16 25.68
CA MET A 181 -11.32 12.95 26.22
C MET A 181 -11.57 13.39 27.66
N GLY A 182 -10.53 13.37 28.50
CA GLY A 182 -10.65 13.70 29.93
C GLY A 182 -11.37 12.63 30.75
N THR A 183 -11.60 11.45 30.18
CA THR A 183 -12.15 10.27 30.84
C THR A 183 -11.10 9.15 30.91
N ASP A 184 -11.43 8.04 31.55
CA ASP A 184 -10.56 6.85 31.59
C ASP A 184 -10.26 6.25 30.19
N GLU A 185 -11.04 6.62 29.16
CA GLU A 185 -10.85 6.18 27.78
C GLU A 185 -9.82 7.02 26.99
N GLU A 186 -9.33 8.13 27.53
CA GLU A 186 -8.46 9.08 26.81
C GLU A 186 -7.24 8.39 26.16
N THR A 187 -6.62 7.44 26.87
CA THR A 187 -5.46 6.70 26.35
C THR A 187 -5.83 5.80 25.16
N HIS A 188 -7.02 5.19 25.19
CA HIS A 188 -7.53 4.38 24.08
C HIS A 188 -7.76 5.26 22.85
N TRP A 189 -8.41 6.40 23.03
CA TRP A 189 -8.70 7.35 21.95
C TRP A 189 -7.44 7.97 21.36
N ALA A 190 -6.48 8.37 22.17
CA ALA A 190 -5.19 8.88 21.70
C ALA A 190 -4.44 7.86 20.84
N ALA A 191 -4.44 6.58 21.23
CA ALA A 191 -3.83 5.52 20.43
C ALA A 191 -4.58 5.30 19.11
N ARG A 192 -5.92 5.25 19.14
CA ARG A 192 -6.76 5.07 17.96
C ARG A 192 -6.61 6.21 16.95
N LEU A 193 -6.68 7.46 17.41
CA LEU A 193 -6.47 8.64 16.56
C LEU A 193 -5.04 8.70 15.99
N GLY A 194 -4.05 8.27 16.76
CA GLY A 194 -2.66 8.16 16.27
C GLY A 194 -2.51 7.20 15.09
N HIS A 195 -3.26 6.10 15.07
CA HIS A 195 -3.27 5.14 13.95
C HIS A 195 -4.05 5.64 12.72
N GLU A 196 -5.01 6.54 12.92
CA GLU A 196 -5.87 7.10 11.87
C GLU A 196 -5.43 8.51 11.42
N ARG A 197 -4.25 8.96 11.86
CA ARG A 197 -3.75 10.32 11.60
C ARG A 197 -3.78 10.72 10.13
N ASP A 198 -3.28 9.85 9.26
CA ASP A 198 -3.20 10.15 7.83
C ASP A 198 -4.62 10.25 7.22
N ASN A 199 -5.55 9.41 7.68
CA ASN A 199 -6.96 9.46 7.29
C ASN A 199 -7.66 10.73 7.78
N LEU A 200 -7.43 11.13 9.03
CA LEU A 200 -7.97 12.37 9.60
C LEU A 200 -7.46 13.59 8.82
N GLN A 201 -6.17 13.61 8.47
CA GLN A 201 -5.58 14.67 7.65
C GLN A 201 -6.22 14.74 6.27
N ALA A 202 -6.43 13.59 5.61
CA ALA A 202 -7.09 13.54 4.30
C ALA A 202 -8.56 14.00 4.36
N ALA A 203 -9.30 13.63 5.42
CA ALA A 203 -10.67 14.09 5.63
C ALA A 203 -10.73 15.61 5.88
N LEU A 204 -9.79 16.15 6.66
CA LEU A 204 -9.68 17.59 6.90
C LEU A 204 -9.41 18.33 5.59
N GLU A 205 -8.44 17.87 4.79
CA GLU A 205 -8.13 18.47 3.50
C GLU A 205 -9.36 18.47 2.57
N TRP A 206 -10.12 17.37 2.53
CA TRP A 206 -11.35 17.30 1.74
C TRP A 206 -12.43 18.26 2.25
N SER A 207 -12.63 18.37 3.56
CA SER A 207 -13.60 19.31 4.13
C SER A 207 -13.27 20.77 3.78
N LEU A 208 -11.99 21.13 3.78
CA LEU A 208 -11.52 22.46 3.38
C LEU A 208 -11.74 22.72 1.88
N GLN A 209 -11.53 21.72 1.02
CA GLN A 209 -11.82 21.83 -0.42
C GLN A 209 -13.32 22.04 -0.70
N ARG A 210 -14.20 21.65 0.24
CA ARG A 210 -15.66 21.80 0.13
C ARG A 210 -16.24 22.99 0.89
N ASP A 211 -15.40 23.81 1.52
CA ASP A 211 -15.80 24.88 2.44
C ASP A 211 -16.72 24.41 3.58
N ASP A 212 -16.63 23.13 3.99
CA ASP A 212 -17.37 22.56 5.11
C ASP A 212 -16.64 22.84 6.43
N VAL A 213 -16.81 24.07 6.93
CA VAL A 213 -16.14 24.57 8.14
C VAL A 213 -16.51 23.75 9.38
N ALA A 214 -17.77 23.31 9.49
CA ALA A 214 -18.24 22.57 10.66
C ALA A 214 -17.52 21.21 10.77
N THR A 215 -17.47 20.46 9.67
CA THR A 215 -16.73 19.21 9.61
C THR A 215 -15.23 19.42 9.79
N GLY A 216 -14.66 20.45 9.16
CA GLY A 216 -13.24 20.78 9.30
C GLY A 216 -12.83 21.10 10.74
N MET A 217 -13.66 21.83 11.49
CA MET A 217 -13.43 22.10 12.91
C MET A 217 -13.47 20.82 13.76
N CYS A 218 -14.43 19.94 13.51
CA CYS A 218 -14.52 18.65 14.22
C CYS A 218 -13.25 17.81 14.01
N LEU A 219 -12.70 17.81 12.80
CA LEU A 219 -11.49 17.04 12.45
C LEU A 219 -10.19 17.68 12.96
N ALA A 220 -10.13 19.01 13.10
CA ALA A 220 -8.92 19.73 13.50
C ALA A 220 -8.51 19.47 14.96
N THR A 221 -9.47 19.33 15.88
CA THR A 221 -9.22 19.14 17.32
C THR A 221 -8.45 17.84 17.62
N PRO A 222 -8.87 16.65 17.13
CA PRO A 222 -8.11 15.42 17.27
C PRO A 222 -6.70 15.47 16.68
N ILE A 223 -6.54 16.11 15.51
CA ILE A 223 -5.23 16.22 14.84
C ILE A 223 -4.26 17.06 15.69
N GLY A 224 -4.74 18.15 16.27
CA GLY A 224 -3.96 18.97 17.21
C GLY A 224 -3.48 18.18 18.43
N MET A 225 -4.31 17.27 18.94
CA MET A 225 -3.99 16.41 20.08
C MET A 225 -2.94 15.35 19.73
N VAL A 226 -3.08 14.68 18.58
CA VAL A 226 -2.09 13.71 18.07
C VAL A 226 -0.73 14.37 17.82
N ASN A 227 -0.71 15.60 17.31
CA ASN A 227 0.52 16.33 17.03
C ASN A 227 1.19 16.89 18.30
N ARG A 228 0.42 17.19 19.35
CA ARG A 228 0.92 17.69 20.64
C ARG A 228 1.56 16.60 21.50
N PHE A 229 1.19 15.33 21.27
CA PHE A 229 1.77 14.17 21.97
C PHE A 229 2.34 13.16 20.98
N PRO A 230 3.59 13.33 20.50
CA PRO A 230 4.27 12.30 19.73
C PRO A 230 4.59 11.10 20.64
N LEU A 231 3.60 10.22 20.82
CA LEU A 231 3.67 8.85 21.33
C LEU A 231 4.41 8.66 22.67
N ALA A 232 3.69 8.84 23.78
CA ALA A 232 3.88 7.98 24.96
C ALA A 232 3.46 6.51 24.65
N ALA A 233 2.65 6.30 23.61
CA ALA A 233 2.13 4.99 23.19
C ALA A 233 3.21 4.01 22.68
N SER A 234 4.31 4.48 22.10
CA SER A 234 5.39 3.59 21.63
C SER A 234 6.26 3.02 22.78
N ARG A 235 6.22 3.63 23.97
CA ARG A 235 6.85 3.09 25.20
C ARG A 235 5.94 2.09 25.94
N MET A 236 4.62 2.29 25.93
CA MET A 236 3.67 1.37 26.57
C MET A 236 3.41 0.11 25.75
N ALA A 237 3.31 0.20 24.41
CA ALA A 237 3.21 -0.97 23.53
C ALA A 237 4.43 -1.90 23.65
N ARG A 238 5.65 -1.34 23.84
CA ARG A 238 6.86 -2.13 24.12
C ARG A 238 6.89 -2.76 25.52
N ARG A 239 6.18 -2.19 26.49
CA ARG A 239 6.04 -2.76 27.85
C ARG A 239 5.04 -3.90 27.86
N GLN A 240 3.90 -3.77 27.19
CA GLN A 240 2.88 -4.82 27.09
C GLN A 240 3.37 -6.02 26.26
N ALA A 241 4.13 -5.80 25.18
CA ALA A 241 4.76 -6.87 24.41
C ALA A 241 5.83 -7.64 25.20
N LYS A 242 6.48 -7.01 26.19
CA LYS A 242 7.43 -7.69 27.10
C LYS A 242 6.77 -8.45 28.23
N THR A 243 5.56 -8.07 28.65
CA THR A 243 4.82 -8.79 29.70
C THR A 243 3.99 -9.95 29.17
N ALA A 244 3.70 -9.99 27.86
CA ALA A 244 2.95 -11.09 27.22
C ALA A 244 3.83 -12.17 26.54
N GLY A 245 5.14 -11.94 26.41
CA GLY A 245 6.08 -12.84 25.74
C GLY A 245 6.81 -13.78 26.71
N GLY A 246 6.07 -14.73 27.28
CA GLY A 246 6.59 -15.71 28.24
C GLY A 246 6.42 -17.16 27.79
N SER A 247 6.67 -17.52 26.53
CA SER A 247 7.21 -18.84 26.11
C SER A 247 7.35 -18.94 24.58
N GLU A 248 8.38 -19.69 24.18
CA GLU A 248 8.62 -20.34 22.88
C GLU A 248 9.14 -19.54 21.66
N ARG A 249 10.48 -19.55 21.59
CA ARG A 249 11.31 -20.13 20.51
C ARG A 249 11.01 -19.76 19.04
N ALA A 250 11.95 -18.96 18.53
CA ALA A 250 12.69 -19.14 17.28
C ALA A 250 11.93 -18.99 15.94
N ALA A 251 11.95 -17.76 15.41
CA ALA A 251 12.21 -17.54 13.99
C ALA A 251 12.95 -16.20 13.83
N THR A 252 14.20 -16.28 13.38
CA THR A 252 15.10 -15.15 13.12
C THR A 252 14.57 -14.28 11.98
N PRO A 253 14.40 -12.95 12.14
CA PRO A 253 14.06 -12.08 11.01
C PRO A 253 15.33 -11.63 10.29
N TYR A 254 15.42 -11.95 9.00
CA TYR A 254 16.40 -11.37 8.08
C TYR A 254 15.92 -9.98 7.66
N ILE A 255 16.42 -8.94 8.32
CA ILE A 255 16.46 -7.57 7.78
C ILE A 255 17.86 -7.04 8.07
N ARG A 256 18.72 -6.98 7.05
CA ARG A 256 19.89 -6.10 7.05
C ARG A 256 19.73 -5.07 5.95
N THR A 257 19.24 -3.91 6.36
CA THR A 257 19.47 -2.65 5.66
C THR A 257 20.93 -2.26 5.87
N GLU A 258 21.73 -2.19 4.81
CA GLU A 258 22.97 -1.42 4.84
C GLU A 258 22.99 -0.39 3.73
N LYS A 259 22.90 0.87 4.16
CA LYS A 259 23.40 2.03 3.46
C LYS A 259 24.90 1.84 3.24
N LEU A 260 25.38 2.07 2.02
CA LEU A 260 26.75 2.53 1.81
C LEU A 260 26.80 3.40 0.56
N THR A 261 26.88 4.71 0.80
CA THR A 261 27.18 5.71 -0.20
C THR A 261 28.68 6.03 -0.13
N ARG A 262 29.37 5.79 -1.25
CA ARG A 262 30.57 6.50 -1.77
C ARG A 262 31.98 6.22 -1.16
N PRO A 263 33.09 6.53 -1.87
CA PRO A 263 33.60 5.81 -3.04
C PRO A 263 35.11 5.45 -2.87
N MET A 264 35.57 4.30 -3.40
CA MET A 264 37.01 3.99 -3.39
C MET A 264 37.70 4.50 -4.67
N LEU A 265 38.64 5.41 -4.49
CA LEU A 265 39.62 5.82 -5.50
C LEU A 265 40.45 4.61 -5.97
N ILE A 266 40.59 4.45 -7.28
CA ILE A 266 41.62 3.59 -7.89
C ILE A 266 42.70 4.53 -8.47
N PRO A 267 43.99 4.36 -8.13
CA PRO A 267 45.06 5.13 -8.73
C PRO A 267 45.39 4.59 -10.13
N SER A 268 45.24 5.43 -11.14
CA SER A 268 45.73 5.19 -12.49
C SER A 268 47.25 5.36 -12.55
N ARG A 269 47.99 4.31 -12.90
CA ARG A 269 49.35 4.40 -13.44
C ARG A 269 49.37 3.91 -14.90
N THR A 270 49.75 4.87 -15.74
CA THR A 270 50.07 4.94 -17.19
C THR A 270 51.12 3.89 -17.65
N PRO A 271 51.48 3.71 -18.96
CA PRO A 271 51.47 4.72 -20.04
C PRO A 271 51.02 4.27 -21.46
N ALA A 272 50.52 5.24 -22.23
CA ALA A 272 50.58 5.23 -23.69
C ALA A 272 51.74 6.15 -24.14
N ARG A 273 52.74 5.58 -24.83
CA ARG A 273 53.77 6.34 -25.55
C ARG A 273 53.68 5.97 -27.03
N ARG A 274 52.99 6.79 -27.83
CA ARG A 274 53.17 6.83 -29.28
C ARG A 274 54.21 7.91 -29.59
N ALA A 275 55.32 7.49 -30.18
CA ALA A 275 56.19 8.35 -30.97
C ALA A 275 56.42 7.61 -32.30
N ARG A 276 55.76 8.08 -33.36
CA ARG A 276 56.25 7.97 -34.73
C ARG A 276 56.10 9.33 -35.38
N SER A 277 57.23 9.78 -35.86
CA SER A 277 57.50 10.99 -36.62
C SER A 277 56.78 11.01 -37.97
N ARG A 278 56.23 12.17 -38.32
CA ARG A 278 56.63 12.98 -39.47
C ARG A 278 56.22 14.43 -39.22
#